data_AF-A0A6A4AR50-F1
#
_entry.id   AF-A0A6A4AR50-F1
#
_cell.length_a   1.000
_cell.length_b   1.000
_cell.length_c   1.000
_cell.angle_alpha   90.00
_cell.angle_beta   90.00
_cell.angle_gamma   90.00
#
_symmetry.space_group_name_H-M   'P 1'
#
loop_
_entity.id
_entity.type
_entity.pdbx_description
1 polymer ?
#
loop_
_entity_poly.entity_id
_entity_poly.type
_entity_poly.pdbx_seq_one_letter_code
_entity_poly.pdbx_strand_id
1 'polypeptide(L)'
;MTREIYRDMLVNDVIPAIKAKWPQDQKHIPIRLQQDNAKPHVHEDDAEVLAAGCSDGWMMHPLNQPAQSPDLNCLDLGYFASIQTLQSKTHPRTTVDLIKEVKLAFEETTAVTLNKTFLSLQAVMEQNHEVWRQQQLQAQVGSHAQGQTTSRRYAADITTV
;
A
#
# COMPACT_ATOMS: atom_id res chain seq x y z
N MET A 1 8.20 17.38 -4.24
CA MET A 1 6.97 17.51 -3.42
C MET A 1 7.38 17.64 -1.96
N THR A 2 6.85 18.61 -1.21
CA THR A 2 7.03 18.69 0.26
C THR A 2 5.79 18.15 0.95
N ARG A 3 5.85 17.94 2.28
CA ARG A 3 4.69 17.44 3.04
C ARG A 3 3.54 18.44 3.07
N GLU A 4 3.87 19.72 3.12
CA GLU A 4 2.91 20.82 3.14
C GLU A 4 2.13 20.87 1.83
N ILE A 5 2.82 20.75 0.69
CA ILE A 5 2.16 20.70 -0.63
C ILE A 5 1.33 19.42 -0.77
N TYR A 6 1.83 18.28 -0.28
CA TYR A 6 1.06 17.03 -0.33
C TYR A 6 -0.21 17.09 0.52
N ARG A 7 -0.13 17.64 1.73
CA ARG A 7 -1.28 17.90 2.58
C ARG A 7 -2.29 18.82 1.90
N ASP A 8 -1.80 19.92 1.32
CA ASP A 8 -2.64 20.88 0.59
C ASP A 8 -3.43 20.18 -0.53
N MET A 9 -2.76 19.34 -1.33
CA MET A 9 -3.44 18.53 -2.36
C MET A 9 -4.48 17.57 -1.77
N LEU A 10 -4.20 16.93 -0.62
CA LEU A 10 -5.17 16.05 0.01
C LEU A 10 -6.43 16.80 0.45
N VAL A 11 -6.23 17.94 1.13
CA VAL A 11 -7.31 18.73 1.73
C VAL A 11 -8.13 19.46 0.67
N ASN A 12 -7.48 20.05 -0.33
CA ASN A 12 -8.13 20.96 -1.28
C ASN A 12 -8.54 20.30 -2.60
N ASP A 13 -7.89 19.19 -3.00
CA ASP A 13 -8.20 18.52 -4.26
C ASP A 13 -8.79 17.10 -4.05
N VAL A 14 -8.06 16.24 -3.35
CA VAL A 14 -8.38 14.79 -3.31
C VAL A 14 -9.63 14.51 -2.48
N ILE A 15 -9.67 14.96 -1.23
CA ILE A 15 -10.82 14.73 -0.34
C ILE A 15 -12.10 15.33 -0.94
N PRO A 16 -12.13 16.58 -1.43
CA PRO A 16 -13.31 17.13 -2.09
C PRO A 16 -13.75 16.31 -3.31
N ALA A 17 -12.80 15.86 -4.14
CA ALA A 17 -13.12 15.04 -5.31
C ALA A 17 -13.72 13.68 -4.92
N ILE A 18 -13.22 13.04 -3.85
CA ILE A 18 -13.80 11.80 -3.30
C ILE A 18 -15.23 12.08 -2.82
N LYS A 19 -15.43 13.10 -1.98
CA LYS A 19 -16.77 13.46 -1.48
C LYS A 19 -17.76 13.74 -2.60
N ALA A 20 -17.32 14.34 -3.71
CA ALA A 20 -18.18 14.64 -4.86
C ALA A 20 -18.59 13.38 -5.67
N LYS A 21 -17.73 12.35 -5.71
CA LYS A 21 -17.92 11.17 -6.57
C LYS A 21 -18.37 9.92 -5.82
N TRP A 22 -18.11 9.83 -4.52
CA TRP A 22 -18.39 8.65 -3.70
C TRP A 22 -19.90 8.57 -3.39
N PRO A 23 -20.50 7.36 -3.29
CA PRO A 23 -21.90 7.20 -2.92
C PRO A 23 -22.22 7.88 -1.57
N GLN A 24 -23.13 8.87 -1.59
CA GLN A 24 -23.39 9.72 -0.44
C GLN A 24 -24.06 8.97 0.73
N ASP A 25 -24.80 7.92 0.44
CA ASP A 25 -25.39 7.00 1.42
C ASP A 25 -24.31 6.24 2.19
N GLN A 26 -23.10 6.12 1.66
CA GLN A 26 -21.98 5.40 2.27
C GLN A 26 -20.99 6.31 3.01
N LYS A 27 -21.24 7.62 3.10
CA LYS A 27 -20.29 8.56 3.73
C LYS A 27 -19.93 8.21 5.19
N HIS A 28 -20.83 7.51 5.89
CA HIS A 28 -20.68 7.06 7.26
C HIS A 28 -19.88 5.76 7.38
N ILE A 29 -19.44 5.15 6.29
CA ILE A 29 -18.59 3.96 6.32
C ILE A 29 -17.14 4.44 6.43
N PRO A 30 -16.29 3.79 7.26
CA PRO A 30 -14.87 4.13 7.32
C PRO A 30 -14.19 3.97 5.95
N ILE A 31 -13.59 5.04 5.47
CA ILE A 31 -12.80 5.07 4.23
C ILE A 31 -11.34 5.27 4.59
N ARG A 32 -10.46 4.45 4.01
CA ARG A 32 -9.01 4.53 4.22
C ARG A 32 -8.35 5.19 3.01
N LEU A 33 -7.65 6.30 3.24
CA LEU A 33 -6.79 6.94 2.25
C LEU A 33 -5.40 6.32 2.38
N GLN A 34 -5.20 5.21 1.69
CA GLN A 34 -3.93 4.48 1.72
C GLN A 34 -2.83 5.29 1.00
N GLN A 35 -1.68 5.42 1.66
CA GLN A 35 -0.46 6.06 1.14
C GLN A 35 0.77 5.21 1.49
N ASP A 36 1.82 5.25 0.66
CA ASP A 36 3.10 4.63 1.03
C ASP A 36 3.80 5.44 2.13
N ASN A 37 4.96 5.00 2.61
CA ASN A 37 5.70 5.72 3.65
C ASN A 37 6.76 6.70 3.09
N ALA A 38 6.52 7.30 1.91
CA ALA A 38 7.42 8.30 1.35
C ALA A 38 7.53 9.55 2.24
N LYS A 39 8.71 10.17 2.24
CA LYS A 39 9.03 11.33 3.11
C LYS A 39 7.99 12.47 3.08
N PRO A 40 7.37 12.84 1.93
CA PRO A 40 6.36 13.89 1.88
C PRO A 40 4.99 13.48 2.40
N HIS A 41 4.72 12.21 2.66
CA HIS A 41 3.42 11.77 3.14
C HIS A 41 3.15 12.23 4.57
N VAL A 42 1.87 12.43 4.86
CA VAL A 42 1.39 12.86 6.17
C VAL A 42 1.34 11.67 7.13
N HIS A 43 1.35 11.95 8.43
CA HIS A 43 1.06 10.93 9.43
C HIS A 43 -0.44 10.56 9.38
N GLU A 44 -0.79 9.37 9.86
CA GLU A 44 -2.19 8.93 9.95
C GLU A 44 -3.05 9.88 10.82
N ASP A 45 -2.42 10.53 11.79
CA ASP A 45 -3.03 11.48 12.72
C ASP A 45 -2.91 12.96 12.28
N ASP A 46 -2.63 13.24 11.00
CA ASP A 46 -2.51 14.63 10.53
C ASP A 46 -3.84 15.38 10.69
N ALA A 47 -3.85 16.37 11.58
CA ALA A 47 -5.06 17.02 12.05
C ALA A 47 -5.85 17.73 10.94
N GLU A 48 -5.16 18.34 9.97
CA GLU A 48 -5.81 19.05 8.86
C GLU A 48 -6.48 18.06 7.91
N VAL A 49 -5.79 16.95 7.61
CA VAL A 49 -6.34 15.89 6.74
C VAL A 49 -7.50 15.17 7.42
N LEU A 50 -7.42 14.89 8.72
CA LEU A 50 -8.53 14.33 9.49
C LEU A 50 -9.72 15.28 9.55
N ALA A 51 -9.50 16.58 9.78
CA ALA A 51 -10.57 17.57 9.81
C ALA A 51 -11.31 17.63 8.47
N ALA A 52 -10.57 17.67 7.35
CA ALA A 52 -11.15 17.64 6.01
C ALA A 52 -11.85 16.30 5.73
N GLY A 53 -11.24 15.18 6.12
CA GLY A 53 -11.72 13.83 5.89
C GLY A 53 -12.99 13.47 6.68
N CYS A 54 -13.16 14.07 7.86
CA CYS A 54 -14.25 13.75 8.79
C CYS A 54 -15.33 14.84 8.89
N SER A 55 -15.27 15.90 8.08
CA SER A 55 -16.35 16.89 8.02
C SER A 55 -17.63 16.29 7.40
N ASP A 56 -18.78 16.90 7.67
CA ASP A 56 -20.07 16.61 7.00
C ASP A 56 -20.58 15.16 7.16
N GLY A 57 -20.13 14.48 8.22
CA GLY A 57 -20.49 13.09 8.52
C GLY A 57 -19.70 12.06 7.73
N TRP A 58 -18.58 12.46 7.11
CA TRP A 58 -17.62 11.54 6.51
C TRP A 58 -16.73 10.88 7.57
N MET A 59 -16.18 9.70 7.27
CA MET A 59 -15.16 9.04 8.10
C MET A 59 -13.94 8.60 7.27
N MET A 60 -13.20 9.57 6.71
CA MET A 60 -11.97 9.32 5.95
C MET A 60 -10.71 9.50 6.79
N HIS A 61 -9.84 8.50 6.80
CA HIS A 61 -8.59 8.51 7.57
C HIS A 61 -7.40 8.11 6.68
N PRO A 62 -6.26 8.80 6.75
CA PRO A 62 -5.03 8.31 6.13
C PRO A 62 -4.61 6.97 6.74
N LEU A 63 -3.96 6.14 5.92
CA LEU A 63 -3.38 4.86 6.34
C LEU A 63 -2.02 4.70 5.66
N ASN A 64 -0.97 4.67 6.45
CA ASN A 64 0.40 4.55 5.97
C ASN A 64 0.77 3.08 5.85
N GLN A 65 1.29 2.68 4.69
CA GLN A 65 1.73 1.31 4.50
C GLN A 65 3.00 1.01 5.33
N PRO A 66 3.19 -0.25 5.73
CA PRO A 66 4.47 -0.72 6.25
C PRO A 66 5.62 -0.40 5.30
N ALA A 67 6.79 -0.12 5.86
CA ALA A 67 7.97 0.20 5.06
C ALA A 67 8.35 -0.99 4.14
N GLN A 68 8.80 -0.67 2.92
CA GLN A 68 9.28 -1.65 1.93
C GLN A 68 8.22 -2.66 1.46
N SER A 69 6.95 -2.25 1.38
CA SER A 69 5.84 -3.09 0.87
C SER A 69 5.21 -2.53 -0.41
N PRO A 70 5.97 -2.35 -1.51
CA PRO A 70 5.43 -1.80 -2.77
C PRO A 70 4.38 -2.72 -3.41
N ASP A 71 4.49 -4.02 -3.14
CA ASP A 71 3.56 -5.07 -3.52
C ASP A 71 2.19 -4.97 -2.83
N LEU A 72 2.05 -4.10 -1.83
CA LEU A 72 0.79 -3.86 -1.13
C LEU A 72 0.06 -2.59 -1.62
N ASN A 73 0.60 -1.88 -2.61
CA ASN A 73 0.01 -0.66 -3.15
C ASN A 73 -0.81 -0.94 -4.43
N CYS A 74 -2.13 -0.70 -4.35
CA CYS A 74 -3.05 -0.90 -5.46
C CYS A 74 -2.66 -0.10 -6.72
N LEU A 75 -2.12 1.11 -6.53
CA LEU A 75 -1.74 1.98 -7.65
C LEU A 75 -0.50 1.45 -8.37
N ASP A 76 0.49 0.95 -7.63
CA ASP A 76 1.71 0.36 -8.20
C ASP A 76 1.40 -0.93 -8.97
N LEU A 77 0.54 -1.79 -8.42
CA LEU A 77 0.17 -3.07 -9.04
C LEU A 77 -0.71 -2.93 -10.29
N GLY A 78 -1.52 -1.87 -10.39
CA GLY A 78 -2.47 -1.72 -11.49
C GLY A 78 -2.24 -0.48 -12.33
N TYR A 79 -2.68 0.66 -11.79
CA TYR A 79 -2.81 1.87 -12.59
C TYR A 79 -1.46 2.38 -13.11
N PHE A 80 -0.41 2.41 -12.30
CA PHE A 80 0.93 2.80 -12.75
C PHE A 80 1.55 1.79 -13.71
N ALA A 81 1.29 0.49 -13.53
CA ALA A 81 1.71 -0.53 -14.49
C ALA A 81 1.07 -0.31 -15.88
N SER A 82 -0.20 0.12 -15.94
CA SER A 82 -0.84 0.47 -17.22
C SER A 82 -0.21 1.69 -17.90
N ILE A 83 0.13 2.73 -17.12
CA ILE A 83 0.83 3.92 -17.64
C ILE A 83 2.22 3.54 -18.17
N GLN A 84 2.98 2.73 -17.43
CA GLN A 84 4.30 2.26 -17.88
C GLN A 84 4.19 1.44 -19.16
N THR A 85 3.16 0.60 -19.28
CA THR A 85 2.88 -0.16 -20.50
C THR A 85 2.59 0.76 -21.67
N LEU A 86 1.79 1.82 -21.49
CA LEU A 86 1.51 2.82 -22.52
C LEU A 86 2.77 3.58 -22.92
N GLN A 87 3.57 4.05 -21.95
CA GLN A 87 4.84 4.73 -22.20
C GLN A 87 5.81 3.89 -23.05
N SER A 88 5.91 2.58 -22.77
CA SER A 88 6.75 1.66 -23.57
C SER A 88 6.29 1.52 -25.02
N LYS A 89 5.01 1.76 -25.31
CA LYS A 89 4.44 1.70 -26.65
C LYS A 89 4.56 3.03 -27.38
N THR A 90 4.28 4.14 -26.69
CA THR A 90 4.13 5.47 -27.31
C THR A 90 5.41 6.31 -27.33
N HIS A 91 6.42 5.94 -26.53
CA HIS A 91 7.73 6.60 -26.49
C HIS A 91 7.66 8.14 -26.33
N PRO A 92 6.97 8.65 -25.30
CA PRO A 92 6.79 10.09 -25.09
C PRO A 92 8.14 10.80 -24.93
N ARG A 93 8.28 12.01 -25.49
CA ARG A 93 9.55 12.77 -25.49
C ARG A 93 9.47 14.08 -24.72
N THR A 94 8.27 14.50 -24.34
CA THR A 94 8.03 15.74 -23.62
C THR A 94 7.12 15.52 -22.42
N THR A 95 7.13 16.46 -21.48
CA THR A 95 6.18 16.47 -20.36
C THR A 95 4.73 16.54 -20.85
N VAL A 96 4.48 17.22 -21.97
CA VAL A 96 3.13 17.31 -22.57
C VAL A 96 2.67 15.94 -23.07
N ASP A 97 3.57 15.18 -23.71
CA ASP A 97 3.27 13.81 -24.13
C ASP A 97 2.97 12.94 -22.91
N LEU A 98 3.77 13.03 -21.84
CA LEU A 98 3.53 12.27 -20.61
C LEU A 98 2.17 12.59 -19.97
N ILE A 99 1.78 13.88 -19.91
CA ILE A 99 0.46 14.28 -19.41
C ILE A 99 -0.66 13.69 -20.27
N LYS A 100 -0.49 13.68 -21.59
CA LYS A 100 -1.46 13.08 -22.51
C LYS A 100 -1.60 11.58 -22.26
N GLU A 101 -0.49 10.85 -22.13
CA GLU A 101 -0.52 9.41 -21.86
C GLU A 101 -1.17 9.08 -20.52
N VAL A 102 -0.91 9.87 -19.47
CA VAL A 102 -1.59 9.70 -18.17
C VAL A 102 -3.10 9.91 -18.28
N LYS A 103 -3.54 10.90 -19.06
CA LYS A 103 -4.97 11.14 -19.30
C LYS A 103 -5.61 10.00 -20.08
N LEU A 104 -4.95 9.50 -21.12
CA LEU A 104 -5.44 8.35 -21.89
C LEU A 104 -5.54 7.10 -21.02
N ALA A 105 -4.51 6.82 -20.21
CA ALA A 105 -4.55 5.70 -19.27
C ALA A 105 -5.72 5.82 -18.28
N PHE A 106 -5.99 7.03 -17.78
CA PHE A 106 -7.12 7.31 -16.91
C PHE A 106 -8.46 7.02 -17.59
N GLU A 107 -8.63 7.52 -18.82
CA GLU A 107 -9.86 7.36 -19.61
C GLU A 107 -10.11 5.89 -20.01
N GLU A 108 -9.04 5.14 -20.31
CA GLU A 108 -9.12 3.71 -20.64
C GLU A 108 -9.34 2.81 -19.41
N THR A 109 -9.07 3.33 -18.21
CA THR A 109 -9.20 2.57 -16.96
C THR A 109 -10.67 2.40 -16.59
N THR A 110 -11.19 1.20 -16.83
CA THR A 110 -12.58 0.85 -16.48
C THR A 110 -12.71 0.41 -15.02
N ALA A 111 -13.92 0.49 -14.48
CA ALA A 111 -14.25 -0.08 -13.16
C ALA A 111 -13.94 -1.59 -13.08
N VAL A 112 -14.09 -2.33 -14.19
CA VAL A 112 -13.73 -3.75 -14.27
C VAL A 112 -12.23 -3.94 -14.13
N THR A 113 -11.42 -3.10 -14.78
CA THR A 113 -9.96 -3.12 -14.65
C THR A 113 -9.54 -2.83 -13.20
N LEU A 114 -10.10 -1.78 -12.59
CA LEU A 114 -9.82 -1.42 -11.19
C LEU A 114 -10.19 -2.56 -10.23
N ASN A 115 -11.35 -3.18 -10.42
CA ASN A 115 -11.78 -4.31 -9.59
C ASN A 115 -10.82 -5.51 -9.73
N LYS A 116 -10.35 -5.82 -10.95
CA LYS A 116 -9.35 -6.88 -11.16
C LYS A 116 -8.04 -6.56 -10.45
N THR A 117 -7.54 -5.32 -10.54
CA THR A 117 -6.36 -4.87 -9.79
C THR A 117 -6.55 -5.06 -8.29
N PHE A 118 -7.71 -4.71 -7.76
CA PHE A 118 -8.01 -4.87 -6.34
C PHE A 118 -8.01 -6.35 -5.91
N LEU A 119 -8.61 -7.24 -6.71
CA LEU A 119 -8.57 -8.69 -6.45
C LEU A 119 -7.14 -9.25 -6.53
N SER A 120 -6.32 -8.76 -7.48
CA SER A 120 -4.90 -9.14 -7.56
C SER A 120 -4.13 -8.69 -6.31
N LEU A 121 -4.40 -7.50 -5.78
CA LEU A 121 -3.80 -7.03 -4.53
C LEU A 121 -4.15 -7.97 -3.36
N GLN A 122 -5.41 -8.41 -3.26
CA GLN A 122 -5.83 -9.36 -2.23
C GLN A 122 -5.07 -10.69 -2.33
N ALA A 123 -4.91 -11.22 -3.55
CA ALA A 123 -4.15 -12.45 -3.77
C ALA A 123 -2.67 -12.30 -3.38
N VAL A 124 -2.05 -11.15 -3.67
CA VAL A 124 -0.66 -10.84 -3.26
C VAL A 124 -0.56 -10.77 -1.73
N MET A 125 -1.51 -10.12 -1.07
CA MET A 125 -1.56 -10.05 0.41
C MET A 125 -1.65 -11.44 1.04
N GLU A 126 -2.50 -12.32 0.51
CA GLU A 126 -2.65 -13.70 0.98
C GLU A 126 -1.34 -14.49 0.81
N GLN A 127 -0.72 -14.39 -0.36
CA GLN A 127 0.55 -15.05 -0.64
C GLN A 127 1.65 -14.56 0.30
N ASN A 128 1.76 -13.24 0.49
CA ASN A 128 2.73 -12.66 1.42
C ASN A 128 2.52 -13.20 2.83
N HIS A 129 1.29 -13.17 3.33
CA HIS A 129 0.97 -13.68 4.65
C HIS A 129 1.38 -15.15 4.83
N GLU A 130 1.18 -15.99 3.81
CA GLU A 130 1.63 -17.37 3.84
C GLU A 130 3.16 -17.49 3.86
N VAL A 131 3.88 -16.71 3.05
CA VAL A 131 5.35 -16.69 3.06
C VAL A 131 5.89 -16.27 4.44
N TRP A 132 5.33 -15.20 5.02
CA TRP A 132 5.69 -14.74 6.36
C TRP A 132 5.42 -15.81 7.42
N ARG A 133 4.28 -16.50 7.35
CA ARG A 133 3.95 -17.63 8.23
C ARG A 133 4.98 -18.75 8.12
N GLN A 134 5.36 -19.14 6.90
CA GLN A 134 6.35 -20.20 6.68
C GLN A 134 7.73 -19.82 7.24
N GLN A 135 8.18 -18.58 7.06
CA GLN A 135 9.44 -18.09 7.62
C GLN A 135 9.44 -18.11 9.16
N GLN A 136 8.32 -17.73 9.79
CA GLN A 136 8.16 -17.80 11.24
C GLN A 136 8.24 -19.23 11.77
N LEU A 137 7.57 -20.18 11.10
CA LEU A 137 7.65 -21.61 11.46
C LEU A 137 9.08 -22.14 11.33
N GLN A 138 9.78 -21.79 10.26
CA GLN A 138 11.18 -22.21 10.05
C GLN A 138 12.12 -21.64 11.14
N ALA A 139 11.92 -20.39 11.56
CA ALA A 139 12.70 -19.78 12.65
C ALA A 139 12.45 -20.47 14.01
N GLN A 140 11.20 -20.89 14.28
CA GLN A 140 10.86 -21.63 15.50
C GLN A 140 11.43 -23.05 15.53
N VAL A 141 11.42 -23.74 14.39
CA VAL A 141 12.05 -25.08 14.25
C VAL A 141 13.57 -24.98 14.37
N GLY A 142 14.20 -23.98 13.75
CA GLY A 142 15.65 -23.76 13.81
C GLY A 142 16.15 -23.45 15.23
N SER A 143 15.40 -22.63 15.98
CA SER A 143 15.73 -22.33 17.38
C SER A 143 15.54 -23.54 18.32
N HIS A 144 14.51 -24.36 18.11
CA HIS A 144 14.34 -25.63 18.85
C HIS A 144 15.45 -26.64 18.54
N ALA A 145 15.85 -26.77 17.27
CA ALA A 145 16.93 -27.66 16.87
C ALA A 145 18.30 -27.23 17.45
N GLN A 146 18.58 -25.91 17.49
CA GLN A 146 19.79 -25.35 18.12
C GLN A 146 19.80 -25.54 19.64
N GLY A 147 18.66 -25.36 20.32
CA GLY A 147 18.53 -25.61 21.76
C GLY A 147 18.72 -27.08 22.15
N GLN A 148 18.22 -28.01 21.32
CA GLN A 148 18.44 -29.44 21.53
C GLN A 148 19.88 -29.88 21.26
N THR A 149 20.57 -29.28 20.28
CA THR A 149 21.99 -29.58 20.00
C THR A 149 22.93 -29.00 21.05
N THR A 150 22.65 -27.81 21.60
CA THR A 150 23.44 -27.26 22.74
C THR A 150 23.22 -28.06 24.02
N SER A 151 21.98 -28.48 24.32
CA SER A 151 21.68 -29.35 25.46
C SER A 151 22.35 -30.73 25.35
N ARG A 152 22.37 -31.34 24.15
CA ARG A 152 23.08 -32.62 23.93
C ARG A 152 24.61 -32.50 24.02
N ARG A 153 25.20 -31.37 23.61
CA ARG A 153 26.64 -31.14 23.77
C ARG A 153 27.05 -31.00 25.24
N TYR A 154 26.24 -30.32 26.05
CA TYR A 154 26.47 -30.25 27.51
C TYR A 154 26.30 -31.60 28.22
N ALA A 155 25.39 -32.45 27.76
CA ALA A 155 25.20 -33.79 28.33
C ALA A 155 26.35 -34.77 27.98
N ALA A 156 27.04 -34.57 26.86
CA ALA A 156 28.15 -35.43 26.44
C ALA A 156 29.45 -35.16 27.22
N ASP A 157 29.68 -33.93 27.69
CA ASP A 157 30.89 -33.58 28.47
C ASP A 157 30.83 -34.00 29.95
N ILE A 158 29.66 -34.38 30.47
CA ILE A 158 29.49 -34.78 31.89
C ILE A 158 29.67 -36.29 32.11
N THR A 159 29.86 -37.09 31.05
CA THR A 159 29.96 -38.57 31.16
C THR A 159 31.38 -39.12 30.94
N THR A 160 32.41 -38.28 30.95
CA THR A 160 33.82 -38.70 30.88
C THR A 160 34.61 -38.17 32.07
N VAL A 161 34.39 -38.77 33.25
CA VAL A 161 35.35 -38.79 34.38
C VAL A 161 35.43 -40.21 34.90
#